data_AF-A0A5B8IW81-F1
#
_entry.id   AF-A0A5B8IW81-F1
#
_cell.length_a   1.000
_cell.length_b   1.000
_cell.length_c   1.000
_cell.angle_alpha   90.00
_cell.angle_beta   90.00
_cell.angle_gamma   90.00
#
_symmetry.space_group_name_H-M   'P 1'
#
loop_
_entity.id
_entity.type
_entity.pdbx_description
1 polymer ?
#
loop_
_entity_poly.entity_id
_entity_poly.type
_entity_poly.pdbx_seq_one_letter_code
_entity_poly.pdbx_strand_id
1 'polypeptide(L)'
;MMFSATLDSMAFQLDDAQKTTRFAITQLDSIGSLTWKSAAGRAFYDRVLELSTWLEQLNRELAEAESYVGAATREIQELELQILQQKLAS
;
A
#
# COMPACT_ATOMS: atom_id res chain seq x y z
N MET A 1 -16.95 2.78 -16.60
CA MET A 1 -17.20 4.25 -16.52
C MET A 1 -15.93 4.97 -16.06
N MET A 2 -15.82 6.30 -16.21
CA MET A 2 -14.59 7.04 -15.79
C MET A 2 -14.20 6.78 -14.32
N PHE A 3 -15.18 6.63 -13.43
CA PHE A 3 -14.92 6.39 -12.01
C PHE A 3 -14.33 5.00 -11.70
N SER A 4 -14.78 3.94 -12.39
CA SER A 4 -14.16 2.60 -12.28
C SER A 4 -12.70 2.63 -12.71
N ALA A 5 -12.38 3.31 -13.82
CA ALA A 5 -11.01 3.43 -14.29
C ALA A 5 -10.12 4.21 -13.29
N THR A 6 -10.68 5.19 -12.58
CA THR A 6 -9.99 5.87 -11.48
C THR A 6 -9.67 4.92 -10.33
N LEU A 7 -10.63 4.10 -9.89
CA LEU A 7 -10.39 3.12 -8.82
C LEU A 7 -9.39 2.05 -9.22
N ASP A 8 -9.43 1.57 -10.46
CA ASP A 8 -8.46 0.61 -10.99
C ASP A 8 -7.05 1.21 -10.99
N SER A 9 -6.91 2.47 -11.39
CA SER A 9 -5.64 3.20 -11.33
C SER A 9 -5.16 3.38 -9.88
N MET A 10 -6.05 3.69 -8.95
CA MET A 10 -5.71 3.83 -7.52
C MET A 10 -5.25 2.50 -6.93
N ALA A 11 -5.95 1.39 -7.23
CA ALA A 11 -5.58 0.06 -6.78
C ALA A 11 -4.19 -0.34 -7.31
N PHE A 12 -3.91 -0.08 -8.58
CA PHE A 12 -2.60 -0.32 -9.17
C PHE A 12 -1.48 0.49 -8.48
N GLN A 13 -1.72 1.78 -8.23
CA GLN A 13 -0.73 2.64 -7.55
C GLN A 13 -0.47 2.22 -6.10
N LEU A 14 -1.52 1.78 -5.39
CA LEU A 14 -1.39 1.29 -4.01
C LEU A 14 -0.58 -0.02 -3.95
N ASP A 15 -0.86 -0.96 -4.86
CA ASP A 15 -0.10 -2.20 -4.98
C ASP A 15 1.39 -1.95 -5.29
N ASP A 16 1.70 -1.04 -6.22
CA ASP A 16 3.07 -0.67 -6.55
C ASP A 16 3.79 0.01 -5.37
N ALA A 17 3.11 0.93 -4.67
CA ALA A 17 3.62 1.58 -3.48
C ALA A 17 3.91 0.58 -2.35
N GLN A 18 3.02 -0.38 -2.10
CA GLN A 18 3.24 -1.44 -1.11
C GLN A 18 4.44 -2.32 -1.47
N LYS A 19 4.54 -2.76 -2.74
CA LYS A 19 5.68 -3.57 -3.21
C LYS A 19 7.00 -2.84 -3.00
N THR A 20 7.04 -1.56 -3.36
CA THR A 20 8.22 -0.72 -3.20
C THR A 20 8.56 -0.53 -1.71
N THR A 21 7.56 -0.29 -0.87
CA THR A 21 7.75 -0.13 0.59
C THR A 21 8.29 -1.40 1.23
N ARG A 22 7.73 -2.57 0.90
CA ARG A 22 8.22 -3.86 1.38
C ARG A 22 9.65 -4.17 0.92
N PHE A 23 9.98 -3.79 -0.32
CA PHE A 23 11.33 -3.95 -0.83
C PHE A 23 12.32 -3.08 -0.05
N ALA A 24 11.98 -1.82 0.23
CA ALA A 24 12.79 -0.94 1.05
C ALA A 24 12.98 -1.48 2.48
N ILE A 25 11.93 -2.00 3.12
CA ILE A 25 12.03 -2.68 4.43
C ILE A 25 13.04 -3.83 4.37
N THR A 26 12.94 -4.68 3.34
CA THR A 26 13.87 -5.82 3.15
C THR A 26 15.33 -5.36 3.01
N GLN A 27 15.56 -4.23 2.32
CA GLN A 27 16.90 -3.64 2.22
C GLN A 27 17.40 -3.12 3.57
N LEU A 28 16.54 -2.45 4.35
CA LEU A 28 16.89 -1.98 5.69
C LEU A 28 17.18 -3.14 6.65
N ASP A 29 16.41 -4.23 6.59
CA ASP A 29 16.67 -5.43 7.39
C ASP A 29 18.03 -6.06 7.06
N SER A 30 18.37 -6.09 5.77
CA SER A 30 19.67 -6.58 5.30
C SER A 30 20.82 -5.75 5.87
N ILE A 31 20.67 -4.41 5.89
CA ILE A 31 21.64 -3.48 6.49
C ILE A 31 21.70 -3.67 8.02
N GLY A 32 20.54 -3.86 8.65
CA GLY A 32 20.41 -4.06 10.09
C GLY A 32 21.07 -5.35 10.58
N SER A 33 21.19 -6.37 9.72
CA SER A 33 21.88 -7.63 10.04
C SER A 33 23.40 -7.50 10.13
N LEU A 34 23.98 -6.38 9.66
CA LEU A 34 25.43 -6.15 9.67
C LEU A 34 25.94 -5.75 11.06
N THR A 35 27.20 -6.07 11.34
CA THR A 35 27.84 -5.71 12.61
C THR A 35 28.48 -4.32 12.55
N TRP A 36 28.01 -3.39 13.41
CA TRP A 36 28.49 -2.02 13.47
C TRP A 36 29.36 -1.74 14.72
N LYS A 37 30.69 -1.75 14.54
CA LYS A 37 31.64 -1.65 15.66
C LYS A 37 31.98 -0.21 16.08
N SER A 38 31.92 0.75 15.18
CA SER A 38 32.22 2.15 15.47
C SER A 38 31.01 2.86 16.10
N ALA A 39 31.25 3.97 16.81
CA ALA A 39 30.17 4.80 17.34
C ALA A 39 29.28 5.35 16.21
N ALA A 40 29.90 5.78 15.10
CA ALA A 40 29.19 6.22 13.91
C ALA A 40 28.33 5.10 13.29
N GLY A 41 28.84 3.86 13.25
CA GLY A 41 28.10 2.72 12.74
C GLY A 41 26.88 2.37 13.60
N ARG A 42 27.01 2.42 14.93
CA ARG A 42 25.86 2.22 15.83
C ARG A 42 24.81 3.31 15.68
N ALA A 43 25.22 4.57 15.60
CA ALA A 43 24.29 5.67 15.35
C ALA A 43 23.57 5.54 14.00
N PHE A 44 24.27 5.07 12.96
CA PHE A 44 23.65 4.74 11.67
C PHE A 44 22.63 3.60 11.81
N TYR A 45 22.99 2.53 12.52
CA TYR A 45 22.09 1.40 12.79
C TYR A 45 20.80 1.84 13.51
N ASP A 46 20.90 2.68 14.52
CA ASP A 46 19.73 3.20 15.24
C ASP A 46 18.77 3.94 14.28
N ARG A 47 19.31 4.72 13.32
CA ARG A 47 18.51 5.38 12.28
C ARG A 47 17.89 4.40 11.29
N VAL A 48 18.58 3.32 10.94
CA VAL A 48 18.03 2.27 10.09
C VAL A 48 16.81 1.61 10.75
N LEU A 49 16.86 1.35 12.06
CA LEU A 49 15.74 0.80 12.81
C LEU A 49 14.54 1.75 12.87
N GLU A 50 14.78 3.04 13.12
CA GLU A 50 13.74 4.07 13.09
C GLU A 50 13.05 4.14 11.71
N LEU A 51 13.85 4.17 10.63
CA LEU A 51 13.33 4.18 9.27
C LEU A 51 12.53 2.91 8.93
N SER A 52 13.01 1.73 9.35
CA SER A 52 12.28 0.47 9.13
C SER A 52 10.90 0.52 9.80
N THR A 53 10.84 1.00 11.04
CA THR A 53 9.58 1.17 11.79
C THR A 53 8.60 2.11 11.07
N TRP A 54 9.09 3.22 10.51
CA TRP A 54 8.26 4.15 9.75
C TRP A 54 7.72 3.52 8.46
N LEU A 55 8.54 2.75 7.75
CA LEU A 55 8.11 2.07 6.52
C LEU A 55 7.13 0.93 6.82
N GLU A 56 7.27 0.21 7.93
CA GLU A 56 6.28 -0.76 8.37
C GLU A 56 4.92 -0.12 8.66
N GLN A 57 4.91 1.06 9.30
CA GLN A 57 3.69 1.83 9.52
C GLN A 57 3.07 2.28 8.20
N LEU A 58 3.87 2.84 7.29
CA LEU A 58 3.39 3.21 5.96
C LEU A 58 2.79 2.02 5.21
N ASN A 59 3.43 0.85 5.28
CA ASN A 59 2.91 -0.35 4.63
C ASN A 59 1.54 -0.78 5.20
N ARG A 60 1.29 -0.59 6.50
CA ARG A 60 -0.04 -0.84 7.10
C ARG A 60 -1.09 0.15 6.58
N GLU A 61 -0.74 1.43 6.51
CA GLU A 61 -1.64 2.48 5.99
C GLU A 61 -1.99 2.26 4.52
N LEU A 62 -1.01 1.82 3.71
CA LEU A 62 -1.24 1.46 2.31
C LEU A 62 -2.16 0.24 2.18
N ALA A 63 -2.06 -0.75 3.06
CA ALA A 63 -2.98 -1.90 3.08
C ALA A 63 -4.40 -1.51 3.49
N GLU A 64 -4.54 -0.57 4.42
CA GLU A 64 -5.85 -0.03 4.78
C GLU A 64 -6.48 0.75 3.61
N ALA A 65 -5.69 1.58 2.93
CA ALA A 65 -6.13 2.31 1.74
C ALA A 65 -6.59 1.37 0.61
N GLU A 66 -5.86 0.27 0.37
CA GLU A 66 -6.25 -0.76 -0.61
C GLU A 66 -7.59 -1.40 -0.26
N SER A 67 -7.82 -1.68 1.03
CA SER A 67 -9.11 -2.21 1.51
C SER A 67 -10.27 -1.24 1.23
N TYR A 68 -10.08 0.07 1.45
CA TYR A 68 -11.10 1.07 1.13
C TYR A 68 -11.37 1.17 -0.37
N VAL A 69 -10.34 1.16 -1.21
CA VAL A 69 -10.50 1.17 -2.67
C VAL A 69 -11.24 -0.08 -3.14
N GLY A 70 -10.88 -1.26 -2.61
CA GLY A 70 -11.58 -2.51 -2.91
C GLY A 70 -13.06 -2.49 -2.50
N ALA A 71 -13.41 -1.85 -1.38
CA ALA A 71 -14.79 -1.66 -0.96
C ALA A 71 -15.56 -0.74 -1.92
N ALA A 72 -14.97 0.41 -2.29
CA ALA A 72 -15.56 1.34 -3.24
C ALA A 72 -15.81 0.69 -4.62
N THR A 73 -14.86 -0.12 -5.11
CA THR A 73 -15.01 -0.85 -6.37
C THR A 73 -16.21 -1.78 -6.35
N ARG A 74 -16.40 -2.53 -5.26
CA ARG A 74 -17.56 -3.43 -5.11
C ARG A 74 -18.88 -2.66 -5.09
N GLU A 75 -18.94 -1.58 -4.33
CA GLU A 75 -20.15 -0.75 -4.22
C GLU A 75 -20.57 -0.18 -5.58
N ILE A 76 -19.62 0.31 -6.38
CA ILE A 76 -19.94 0.81 -7.74
C ILE A 76 -20.44 -0.30 -8.64
N GLN A 77 -19.79 -1.47 -8.63
CA GLN A 77 -20.22 -2.60 -9.44
C GLN A 77 -21.66 -3.04 -9.08
N GLU A 78 -22.00 -3.04 -7.80
CA GLU A 78 -23.36 -3.32 -7.32
C GLU A 78 -24.36 -2.26 -7.80
N LEU A 79 -24.04 -0.97 -7.68
CA LEU A 79 -24.88 0.12 -8.16
C LEU A 79 -25.07 0.07 -9.68
N GLU A 80 -24.01 -0.22 -10.45
CA GLU A 80 -24.07 -0.39 -11.90
C GLU A 80 -25.00 -1.55 -12.29
N LEU A 81 -24.93 -2.68 -11.58
CA LEU A 81 -25.81 -3.84 -11.79
C LEU A 81 -27.28 -3.47 -11.53
N GLN A 82 -27.57 -2.76 -10.44
CA GLN A 82 -28.93 -2.34 -10.09
C GLN A 82 -29.52 -1.43 -11.18
N ILE A 83 -28.74 -0.48 -11.68
CA ILE A 83 -29.17 0.41 -12.77
C ILE A 83 -29.47 -0.39 -14.04
N LEU A 84 -28.62 -1.36 -14.39
CA LEU A 84 -28.85 -2.21 -15.57
C LEU A 84 -30.13 -3.05 -15.43
N GLN A 85 -30.37 -3.62 -14.26
CA GLN A 85 -31.59 -4.39 -13.99
C GLN A 85 -32.85 -3.52 -14.09
N GLN A 86 -32.82 -2.31 -13.53
CA GLN A 86 -33.94 -1.37 -13.62
C GLN A 86 -34.23 -0.97 -15.07
N LYS A 87 -33.20 -0.70 -15.88
CA LYS A 87 -33.34 -0.36 -17.30
C LYS A 87 -33.92 -1.50 -18.15
N LEU A 88 -33.69 -2.75 -17.76
CA LEU A 88 -34.24 -3.92 -18.47
C LEU A 88 -35.69 -4.22 -18.07
N ALA A 89 -36.12 -3.74 -16.90
CA ALA A 89 -37.48 -3.91 -16.39
C ALA A 89 -38.45 -2.78 -16.80
N SER A 90 -37.93 -1.67 -17.34
CA SER A 90 -38.66 -0.52 -17.89
C SER A 90 -38.84 -0.61 -19.40
#